data_AF-A0A956RQR2-F1
#
_entry.id   AF-A0A956RQR2-F1
#
_cell.length_a   1.000
_cell.length_b   1.000
_cell.length_c   1.000
_cell.angle_alpha   90.00
_cell.angle_beta   90.00
_cell.angle_gamma   90.00
#
_symmetry.space_group_name_H-M   'P 1'
#
loop_
_entity.id
_entity.type
_entity.pdbx_description
1 polymer ?
#
loop_
_entity_poly.entity_id
_entity_poly.type
_entity_poly.pdbx_seq_one_letter_code
_entity_poly.pdbx_strand_id
1 'polypeptide(L)'
;MIQATDGKKKERPKPVLTPELCKGCGRCIEACPRDCISLGHAIDQHSGLIPVTIDYEACNGCELCLTACPEPYGLLSGAEVDGAAYDREQAAAAAVVDRTQAPAPATIPASEILLSVNHSMVLKGTHAMALGAILAGCRHVFGYPITPSTEGAELMARLMPDLGGVFLQAASEVATVNHMYGCGGAGIPCMTFTSSPGFSLMLEGISYMIGAEVPAVFVNVMRGGPGLGNIGPEQADIKLMCRGLGHGNTRAIVFAPTTPQEALDLTMDAFELTFRYRSPVMIAGDGYLGQ
;
A
#
# COMPACT_ATOMS: atom_id res chain seq x y z
N MET A 1 51.81 -35.18 38.60
CA MET A 1 50.81 -34.11 38.74
C MET A 1 50.83 -33.31 37.45
N ILE A 2 49.86 -33.53 36.56
CA ILE A 2 49.70 -32.75 35.34
C ILE A 2 48.77 -31.59 35.71
N GLN A 3 49.30 -30.37 35.69
CA GLN A 3 48.53 -29.16 35.95
C GLN A 3 47.52 -28.96 34.83
N ALA A 4 46.23 -28.89 35.18
CA ALA A 4 45.18 -28.45 34.27
C ALA A 4 45.38 -26.95 34.01
N THR A 5 45.66 -26.58 32.77
CA THR A 5 45.63 -25.20 32.32
C THR A 5 44.17 -24.76 32.21
N ASP A 6 43.83 -23.71 32.95
CA ASP A 6 42.50 -23.11 33.02
C ASP A 6 42.16 -22.45 31.66
N GLY A 7 41.52 -23.22 30.78
CA GLY A 7 41.18 -22.81 29.43
C GLY A 7 40.02 -21.82 29.42
N LYS A 8 40.30 -20.52 29.60
CA LYS A 8 39.33 -19.47 29.30
C LYS A 8 38.88 -19.61 27.84
N LYS A 9 37.59 -19.94 27.62
CA LYS A 9 36.97 -19.93 26.29
C LYS A 9 37.20 -18.56 25.66
N LYS A 10 37.90 -18.53 24.52
CA LYS A 10 38.10 -17.32 23.74
C LYS A 10 36.72 -16.80 23.30
N GLU A 11 36.37 -15.60 23.73
CA GLU A 11 35.10 -14.97 23.38
C GLU A 11 35.06 -14.74 21.86
N ARG A 12 33.98 -15.17 21.22
CA ARG A 12 33.82 -15.02 19.77
C ARG A 12 33.40 -13.58 19.47
N PRO A 13 33.88 -13.01 18.35
CA PRO A 13 33.40 -11.70 17.90
C PRO A 13 31.88 -11.76 17.71
N LYS A 14 31.17 -10.78 18.28
CA LYS A 14 29.71 -10.65 18.11
C LYS A 14 29.45 -9.90 16.79
N PRO A 15 28.34 -10.21 16.09
CA PRO A 15 27.96 -9.51 14.86
C PRO A 15 27.79 -8.02 15.12
N VAL A 16 28.05 -7.17 14.13
CA VAL A 16 27.80 -5.72 14.19
C VAL A 16 26.76 -5.37 13.15
N LEU A 17 25.67 -4.74 13.58
CA LEU A 17 24.61 -4.26 12.69
C LEU A 17 24.92 -2.85 12.20
N THR A 18 24.73 -2.62 10.90
CA THR A 18 24.68 -1.28 10.29
C THR A 18 23.22 -0.95 9.99
N PRO A 19 22.52 -0.16 10.84
CA PRO A 19 21.09 0.13 10.71
C PRO A 19 20.71 0.73 9.35
N GLU A 20 21.54 1.65 8.84
CA GLU A 20 21.37 2.33 7.54
C GLU A 20 21.33 1.37 6.34
N LEU A 21 21.93 0.18 6.49
CA LEU A 21 21.97 -0.85 5.46
C LEU A 21 21.04 -2.02 5.78
N CYS A 22 20.43 -2.04 6.97
CA CYS A 22 19.52 -3.10 7.37
C CYS A 22 18.21 -3.03 6.57
N LYS A 23 17.86 -4.11 5.86
CA LYS A 23 16.61 -4.18 5.09
C LYS A 23 15.37 -4.53 5.92
N GLY A 24 15.51 -4.76 7.22
CA GLY A 24 14.38 -5.16 8.09
C GLY A 24 13.67 -6.45 7.69
N CYS A 25 14.27 -7.28 6.83
CA CYS A 25 13.61 -8.45 6.22
C CYS A 25 13.37 -9.64 7.16
N GLY A 26 13.91 -9.62 8.38
CA GLY A 26 13.71 -10.67 9.39
C GLY A 26 14.48 -11.98 9.17
N ARG A 27 15.20 -12.18 8.06
CA ARG A 27 15.94 -13.45 7.81
C ARG A 27 16.96 -13.81 8.90
N CYS A 28 17.63 -12.81 9.46
CA CYS A 28 18.57 -13.02 10.56
C CYS A 28 17.88 -13.42 11.86
N ILE A 29 16.61 -13.08 12.06
CA ILE A 29 15.79 -13.52 13.21
C ILE A 29 15.57 -15.02 13.09
N GLU A 30 15.06 -15.48 11.94
CA GLU A 30 14.82 -16.92 11.68
C GLU A 30 16.11 -17.75 11.74
N ALA A 31 17.24 -17.17 11.34
CA ALA A 31 18.53 -17.84 11.38
C ALA A 31 19.19 -17.85 12.76
N CYS A 32 18.68 -17.12 13.75
CA CYS A 32 19.31 -16.97 15.05
C CYS A 32 18.95 -18.14 16.00
N PRO A 33 19.87 -19.06 16.32
CA PRO A 33 19.55 -20.21 17.18
C PRO A 33 19.40 -19.85 18.66
N ARG A 34 19.66 -18.59 19.02
CA ARG A 34 19.57 -18.06 20.40
C ARG A 34 18.38 -17.13 20.59
N ASP A 35 17.60 -16.89 19.52
CA ASP A 35 16.48 -15.95 19.52
C ASP A 35 16.86 -14.55 20.04
N CYS A 36 18.12 -14.16 19.85
CA CYS A 36 18.66 -12.89 20.36
C CYS A 36 18.55 -11.74 19.34
N ILE A 37 17.79 -11.93 18.26
CA ILE A 37 17.54 -10.91 17.24
C ILE A 37 16.03 -10.74 17.13
N SER A 38 15.56 -9.51 17.18
CA SER A 38 14.14 -9.15 17.03
C SER A 38 13.97 -8.02 16.03
N LEU A 39 12.75 -7.81 15.54
CA LEU A 39 12.46 -6.59 14.79
C LEU A 39 12.58 -5.40 15.76
N GLY A 40 13.25 -4.33 15.34
CA GLY A 40 13.28 -3.10 16.11
C GLY A 40 11.92 -2.41 16.14
N HIS A 41 11.85 -1.31 16.90
CA HIS A 41 10.64 -0.47 16.99
C HIS A 41 10.82 0.89 16.33
N ALA A 42 12.05 1.19 15.92
CA ALA A 42 12.48 2.45 15.35
C ALA A 42 12.59 2.38 13.83
N ILE A 43 12.09 3.41 13.15
CA ILE A 43 12.41 3.65 11.74
C ILE A 43 13.77 4.35 11.69
N ASP A 44 14.72 3.77 10.99
CA ASP A 44 16.00 4.40 10.67
C ASP A 44 15.78 5.49 9.61
N GLN A 45 16.24 6.71 9.88
CA GLN A 45 15.94 7.87 9.01
C GLN A 45 16.65 7.81 7.66
N HIS A 46 17.75 7.07 7.56
CA HIS A 46 18.52 6.97 6.32
C HIS A 46 17.88 5.96 5.36
N SER A 47 17.54 4.78 5.87
CA SER A 47 16.96 3.68 5.10
C SER A 47 15.44 3.77 4.97
N GLY A 48 14.75 4.45 5.89
CA GLY A 48 13.29 4.44 6.00
C GLY A 48 12.71 3.08 6.43
N LEU A 49 13.56 2.14 6.83
CA LEU A 49 13.19 0.79 7.23
C LEU A 49 13.30 0.62 8.75
N ILE A 50 12.79 -0.49 9.26
CA ILE A 50 12.90 -0.86 10.68
C ILE A 50 14.04 -1.87 10.80
N PRO A 51 15.23 -1.46 11.30
CA PRO A 51 16.33 -2.38 11.50
C PRO A 51 15.97 -3.43 12.54
N VAL A 52 16.66 -4.57 12.50
CA VAL A 52 16.60 -5.54 13.60
C VAL A 52 17.37 -5.01 14.81
N THR A 53 17.05 -5.51 15.99
CA THR A 53 17.80 -5.26 17.23
C THR A 53 18.44 -6.56 17.69
N ILE A 54 19.67 -6.50 18.20
CA ILE A 54 20.42 -7.67 18.68
C ILE A 54 20.63 -7.52 20.18
N ASP A 55 20.19 -8.52 20.95
CA ASP A 55 20.60 -8.69 22.34
C ASP A 55 22.02 -9.26 22.37
N TYR A 56 22.98 -8.36 22.56
CA TYR A 56 24.39 -8.72 22.61
C TYR A 56 24.76 -9.55 23.85
N GLU A 57 24.00 -9.51 24.93
CA GLU A 57 24.25 -10.34 26.12
C GLU A 57 23.85 -11.80 25.86
N ALA A 58 22.74 -12.02 25.15
CA ALA A 58 22.28 -13.36 24.78
C ALA A 58 23.06 -13.97 23.58
N CYS A 59 23.71 -13.12 22.77
CA CYS A 59 24.43 -13.51 21.57
C CYS A 59 25.73 -14.28 21.86
N ASN A 60 25.90 -15.44 21.19
CA ASN A 60 27.08 -16.29 21.32
C ASN A 60 28.14 -16.13 20.20
N GLY A 61 27.93 -15.18 19.27
CA GLY A 61 28.86 -14.93 18.16
C GLY A 61 28.99 -16.10 17.17
N CYS A 62 27.90 -16.81 16.86
CA CYS A 62 27.92 -17.91 15.88
C CYS A 62 27.90 -17.45 14.40
N GLU A 63 27.65 -16.16 14.15
CA GLU A 63 27.65 -15.51 12.82
C GLU A 63 26.67 -16.07 11.77
N LEU A 64 25.76 -16.98 12.13
CA LEU A 64 24.73 -17.49 11.22
C LEU A 64 23.85 -16.38 10.63
N CYS A 65 23.62 -15.30 11.39
CA CYS A 65 22.89 -14.14 10.94
C CYS A 65 23.59 -13.39 9.78
N LEU A 66 24.92 -13.44 9.67
CA LEU A 66 25.67 -12.85 8.55
C LEU A 66 25.44 -13.67 7.28
N THR A 67 25.51 -15.00 7.39
CA THR A 67 25.27 -15.91 6.26
C THR A 67 23.84 -15.82 5.73
N ALA A 68 22.87 -15.58 6.63
CA ALA A 68 21.47 -15.40 6.26
C ALA A 68 21.17 -13.99 5.72
N CYS A 69 22.05 -13.02 5.94
CA CYS A 69 21.81 -11.64 5.56
C CYS A 69 21.83 -11.51 4.02
N PRO A 70 20.74 -11.04 3.39
CA PRO A 70 20.72 -10.83 1.94
C PRO A 70 21.49 -9.57 1.53
N GLU A 71 21.87 -8.71 2.50
CA GLU A 71 22.60 -7.47 2.27
C GLU A 71 24.05 -7.63 2.74
N PRO A 72 25.07 -7.54 1.86
CA PRO A 72 26.48 -7.80 2.18
C PRO A 72 27.09 -6.92 3.28
N TYR A 73 26.41 -5.84 3.68
CA TYR A 73 26.93 -4.86 4.65
C TYR A 73 25.96 -4.54 5.81
N GLY A 74 24.78 -5.19 5.83
CA GLY A 74 23.81 -4.99 6.91
C GLY A 74 24.30 -5.58 8.23
N LEU A 75 24.99 -6.73 8.17
CA LEU A 75 25.61 -7.39 9.31
C LEU A 75 27.07 -7.72 8.97
N LEU A 76 27.99 -7.28 9.82
CA LEU A 76 29.43 -7.50 9.67
C LEU A 76 29.98 -8.35 10.82
N SER A 77 31.08 -9.05 10.58
CA SER A 77 31.75 -9.77 11.66
C SER A 77 32.41 -8.76 12.60
N GLY A 78 32.24 -8.95 13.91
CA GLY A 78 32.96 -8.15 14.90
C GLY A 78 34.48 -8.32 14.84
N ALA A 79 35.01 -9.29 14.08
CA ALA A 79 36.44 -9.41 13.81
C ALA A 79 36.92 -8.51 12.66
N GLU A 80 36.03 -8.12 11.75
CA GLU A 80 36.34 -7.29 10.58
C GLU A 80 36.22 -5.79 10.88
N VAL A 81 35.50 -5.43 11.93
CA VAL A 81 35.33 -4.04 12.39
C VAL A 81 36.48 -3.70 13.36
N ASP A 82 37.65 -3.39 12.81
CA ASP A 82 38.89 -3.09 13.54
C ASP A 82 38.80 -1.69 14.20
N GLY A 83 38.50 -1.63 15.50
CA GLY A 83 38.77 -0.48 16.38
C GLY A 83 38.08 0.87 16.08
N ALA A 84 37.34 1.01 14.98
CA ALA A 84 36.48 2.17 14.76
C ALA A 84 35.28 2.03 15.70
N ALA A 85 35.22 2.91 16.70
CA ALA A 85 34.15 3.02 17.66
C ALA A 85 32.81 3.24 16.95
N TYR A 86 32.16 2.15 16.53
CA TYR A 86 30.73 2.15 16.29
C TYR A 86 30.10 2.24 17.67
N ASP A 87 29.79 3.47 18.06
CA ASP A 87 29.17 3.76 19.34
C ASP A 87 27.82 3.04 19.41
N ARG A 88 27.80 1.96 20.18
CA ARG A 88 26.65 1.07 20.35
C ARG A 88 25.44 1.82 20.93
N GLU A 89 25.66 2.95 21.60
CA GLU A 89 24.59 3.84 22.09
C GLU A 89 24.07 4.77 20.98
N GLN A 90 24.91 5.17 20.03
CA GLN A 90 24.57 6.14 18.99
C GLN A 90 23.69 5.54 17.89
N ALA A 91 23.83 4.25 17.59
CA ALA A 91 22.92 3.51 16.71
C ALA A 91 21.48 3.40 17.26
N ALA A 92 21.31 3.49 18.58
CA ALA A 92 20.00 3.54 19.22
C ALA A 92 19.39 4.96 19.27
N ALA A 93 20.22 6.00 19.11
CA ALA A 93 19.85 7.39 19.38
C ALA A 93 19.47 8.22 18.13
N ALA A 94 19.59 7.67 16.92
CA ALA A 94 19.23 8.38 15.68
C ALA A 94 17.70 8.55 15.56
N ALA A 95 17.20 9.67 16.10
CA ALA A 95 15.85 10.26 15.93
C ALA A 95 14.76 9.27 15.47
N VAL A 96 14.45 8.38 16.41
CA VAL A 96 13.54 7.26 16.30
C VAL A 96 12.09 7.75 16.35
N VAL A 97 11.32 7.54 15.28
CA VAL A 97 9.86 7.47 15.42
C VAL A 97 9.56 6.11 16.06
N ASP A 98 9.34 6.12 17.36
CA ASP A 98 8.98 4.93 18.13
C ASP A 98 7.54 4.54 17.79
N ARG A 99 7.35 3.43 17.07
CA ARG A 99 6.01 2.93 16.72
C ARG A 99 5.17 2.54 17.94
N THR A 100 5.78 2.33 19.11
CA THR A 100 5.02 2.07 20.35
C THR A 100 4.25 3.31 20.82
N GLN A 101 4.62 4.51 20.34
CA GLN A 101 3.92 5.76 20.61
C GLN A 101 2.86 6.10 19.54
N ALA A 102 2.74 5.31 18.48
CA ALA A 102 1.67 5.52 17.50
C ALA A 102 0.31 5.33 18.18
N PRO A 103 -0.67 6.23 17.96
CA PRO A 103 -2.00 6.05 18.51
C PRO A 103 -2.58 4.73 18.04
N ALA A 104 -3.14 3.96 18.97
CA ALA A 104 -3.83 2.72 18.63
C ALA A 104 -4.94 3.02 17.62
N PRO A 105 -5.07 2.26 16.52
CA PRO A 105 -6.16 2.44 15.57
C PRO A 105 -7.51 2.36 16.30
N ALA A 106 -8.26 3.46 16.29
CA ALA A 106 -9.61 3.49 16.83
C ALA A 106 -10.57 2.98 15.75
N THR A 107 -11.38 1.97 16.09
CA THR A 107 -12.46 1.53 15.20
C THR A 107 -13.50 2.65 15.14
N ILE A 108 -13.69 3.23 13.95
CA ILE A 108 -14.81 4.14 13.68
C ILE A 108 -15.90 3.27 13.04
N PRO A 109 -16.93 2.84 13.80
CA PRO A 109 -17.96 1.98 13.26
C PRO A 109 -18.74 2.70 12.17
N ALA A 110 -18.93 2.04 11.03
CA ALA A 110 -19.85 2.51 10.01
C ALA A 110 -21.26 2.52 10.58
N SER A 111 -22.01 3.60 10.35
CA SER A 111 -23.44 3.66 10.65
C SER A 111 -24.23 3.50 9.36
N GLU A 112 -25.07 2.46 9.29
CA GLU A 112 -26.03 2.31 8.20
C GLU A 112 -27.21 3.26 8.43
N ILE A 113 -27.55 4.03 7.40
CA ILE A 113 -28.70 4.93 7.43
C ILE A 113 -29.71 4.40 6.42
N LEU A 114 -30.90 4.04 6.90
CA LEU A 114 -32.02 3.72 6.03
C LEU A 114 -32.43 4.98 5.27
N LEU A 115 -32.27 4.96 3.95
CA LEU A 115 -32.81 5.99 3.08
C LEU A 115 -34.34 5.86 3.05
N SER A 116 -35.03 6.99 3.09
CA SER A 116 -36.48 7.04 2.86
C SER A 116 -36.83 6.48 1.48
N VAL A 117 -38.08 6.05 1.31
CA VAL A 117 -38.58 5.60 0.01
C VAL A 117 -38.54 6.78 -0.97
N ASN A 118 -37.76 6.64 -2.04
CA ASN A 118 -37.50 7.70 -2.99
C ASN A 118 -38.07 7.36 -4.38
N HIS A 119 -38.21 8.39 -5.21
CA HIS A 119 -38.56 8.27 -6.62
C HIS A 119 -37.38 7.76 -7.46
N SER A 120 -37.67 7.08 -8.56
CA SER A 120 -36.65 6.68 -9.54
C SER A 120 -35.92 7.89 -10.12
N MET A 121 -34.60 7.80 -10.22
CA MET A 121 -33.73 8.83 -10.81
C MET A 121 -33.20 8.37 -12.16
N VAL A 122 -33.05 9.31 -13.09
CA VAL A 122 -32.31 9.08 -14.34
C VAL A 122 -30.89 9.59 -14.12
N LEU A 123 -29.92 8.68 -14.17
CA LEU A 123 -28.52 8.96 -13.85
C LEU A 123 -27.60 8.38 -14.91
N LYS A 124 -26.49 9.07 -15.14
CA LYS A 124 -25.32 8.51 -15.82
C LYS A 124 -24.68 7.44 -14.94
N GLY A 125 -24.06 6.41 -15.53
CA GLY A 125 -23.37 5.37 -14.77
C GLY A 125 -22.22 5.91 -13.91
N THR A 126 -21.47 6.90 -14.40
CA THR A 126 -20.41 7.56 -13.60
C THR A 126 -20.96 8.28 -12.36
N HIS A 127 -22.13 8.93 -12.47
CA HIS A 127 -22.81 9.50 -11.32
C HIS A 127 -23.31 8.41 -10.36
N ALA A 128 -23.82 7.30 -10.87
CA ALA A 128 -24.27 6.19 -10.04
C ALA A 128 -23.11 5.57 -9.23
N MET A 129 -21.93 5.41 -9.85
CA MET A 129 -20.70 4.98 -9.15
C MET A 129 -20.27 6.00 -8.09
N ALA A 130 -20.30 7.30 -8.41
CA ALA A 130 -19.97 8.36 -7.44
C ALA A 130 -20.92 8.33 -6.23
N LEU A 131 -22.22 8.15 -6.46
CA LEU A 131 -23.21 8.01 -5.39
C LEU A 131 -22.98 6.74 -4.57
N GLY A 132 -22.72 5.60 -5.21
CA GLY A 132 -22.38 4.35 -4.53
C GLY A 132 -21.15 4.49 -3.64
N ALA A 133 -20.12 5.21 -4.10
CA ALA A 133 -18.93 5.51 -3.30
C ALA A 133 -19.25 6.39 -2.09
N ILE A 134 -20.07 7.43 -2.26
CA ILE A 134 -20.49 8.30 -1.14
C ILE A 134 -21.28 7.51 -0.09
N LEU A 135 -22.21 6.66 -0.54
CA LEU A 135 -23.02 5.78 0.32
C LEU A 135 -22.15 4.76 1.06
N ALA A 136 -21.08 4.28 0.43
CA ALA A 136 -20.07 3.42 1.06
C ALA A 136 -19.10 4.17 2.00
N GLY A 137 -19.30 5.48 2.23
CA GLY A 137 -18.47 6.27 3.14
C GLY A 137 -17.19 6.82 2.52
N CYS A 138 -17.00 6.73 1.20
CA CYS A 138 -15.88 7.37 0.53
C CYS A 138 -15.96 8.89 0.67
N ARG A 139 -14.86 9.49 1.12
CA ARG A 139 -14.70 10.95 1.29
C ARG A 139 -13.41 11.48 0.66
N HIS A 140 -12.64 10.64 -0.04
CA HIS A 140 -11.35 11.01 -0.58
C HIS A 140 -11.26 10.56 -2.04
N VAL A 141 -11.20 11.53 -2.94
CA VAL A 141 -11.12 11.28 -4.38
C VAL A 141 -9.90 11.99 -4.93
N PHE A 142 -9.11 11.23 -5.67
CA PHE A 142 -7.93 11.72 -6.36
C PHE A 142 -8.14 11.47 -7.84
N GLY A 143 -7.81 12.41 -8.71
CA GLY A 143 -8.04 12.20 -10.14
C GLY A 143 -7.28 13.17 -11.03
N TYR A 144 -7.06 12.74 -12.26
CA TYR A 144 -6.59 13.57 -13.36
C TYR A 144 -7.67 13.60 -14.45
N PRO A 145 -8.00 14.76 -15.03
CA PRO A 145 -9.09 14.85 -16.00
C PRO A 145 -8.83 14.01 -17.26
N ILE A 146 -9.73 13.07 -17.55
CA ILE A 146 -9.71 12.26 -18.77
C ILE A 146 -11.13 11.85 -19.23
N THR A 147 -11.45 12.09 -20.50
CA THR A 147 -12.71 11.64 -21.13
C THR A 147 -12.68 10.12 -21.36
N PRO A 148 -13.76 9.36 -21.13
CA PRO A 148 -15.13 9.74 -20.72
C PRO A 148 -15.43 9.57 -19.21
N SER A 149 -14.44 9.73 -18.35
CA SER A 149 -14.58 9.49 -16.89
C SER A 149 -14.82 10.76 -16.05
N THR A 150 -14.70 11.93 -16.68
CA THR A 150 -14.57 13.21 -15.98
C THR A 150 -15.85 13.60 -15.22
N GLU A 151 -17.02 13.20 -15.70
CA GLU A 151 -18.31 13.53 -15.08
C GLU A 151 -18.46 12.94 -13.68
N GLY A 152 -17.96 11.72 -13.45
CA GLY A 152 -17.93 11.12 -12.11
C GLY A 152 -17.02 11.89 -11.16
N ALA A 153 -15.82 12.25 -11.63
CA ALA A 153 -14.88 13.08 -10.88
C ALA A 153 -15.43 14.48 -10.60
N GLU A 154 -16.11 15.09 -11.57
CA GLU A 154 -16.73 16.42 -11.43
C GLU A 154 -17.83 16.41 -10.37
N LEU A 155 -18.69 15.39 -10.38
CA LEU A 155 -19.72 15.24 -9.35
C LEU A 155 -19.08 15.11 -7.96
N MET A 156 -18.04 14.27 -7.81
CA MET A 156 -17.32 14.15 -6.54
C MET A 156 -16.66 15.47 -6.14
N ALA A 157 -16.02 16.18 -7.07
CA ALA A 157 -15.40 17.48 -6.81
C ALA A 157 -16.41 18.51 -6.27
N ARG A 158 -17.65 18.49 -6.79
CA ARG A 158 -18.74 19.34 -6.31
C ARG A 158 -19.24 18.92 -4.92
N LEU A 159 -19.36 17.62 -4.64
CA LEU A 159 -19.98 17.11 -3.41
C LEU A 159 -19.02 16.96 -2.23
N MET A 160 -17.72 16.72 -2.46
CA MET A 160 -16.76 16.45 -1.38
C MET A 160 -16.72 17.57 -0.31
N PRO A 161 -16.68 18.88 -0.66
CA PRO A 161 -16.65 19.95 0.35
C PRO A 161 -17.85 19.91 1.30
N ASP A 162 -19.06 19.68 0.78
CA ASP A 162 -20.29 19.63 1.57
C ASP A 162 -20.36 18.38 2.47
N LEU A 163 -19.65 17.32 2.08
CA LEU A 163 -19.59 16.05 2.79
C LEU A 163 -18.38 15.94 3.75
N GLY A 164 -17.62 17.03 3.93
CA GLY A 164 -16.40 17.06 4.74
C GLY A 164 -15.27 16.19 4.18
N GLY A 165 -15.32 15.89 2.88
CA GLY A 165 -14.32 15.13 2.16
C GLY A 165 -13.31 15.98 1.40
N VAL A 166 -12.42 15.31 0.68
CA VAL A 166 -11.37 15.90 -0.13
C VAL A 166 -11.48 15.39 -1.56
N PHE A 167 -11.57 16.32 -2.51
CA PHE A 167 -11.27 16.06 -3.90
C PHE A 167 -9.95 16.75 -4.25
N LEU A 168 -8.98 15.99 -4.75
CA LEU A 168 -7.69 16.53 -5.19
C LEU A 168 -7.48 16.20 -6.67
N GLN A 169 -7.44 17.25 -7.49
CA GLN A 169 -6.97 17.12 -8.86
C GLN A 169 -5.46 16.95 -8.86
N ALA A 170 -5.00 15.75 -9.20
CA ALA A 170 -3.59 15.42 -9.27
C ALA A 170 -2.95 15.98 -10.55
N ALA A 171 -1.62 16.01 -10.58
CA ALA A 171 -0.87 16.43 -11.77
C ALA A 171 -0.87 15.38 -12.90
N SER A 172 -1.12 14.11 -12.57
CA SER A 172 -1.18 12.97 -13.50
C SER A 172 -1.86 11.78 -12.85
N GLU A 173 -2.15 10.73 -13.62
CA GLU A 173 -2.63 9.45 -13.11
C GLU A 173 -1.58 8.73 -12.24
N VAL A 174 -0.29 8.93 -12.52
CA VAL A 174 0.81 8.43 -11.68
C VAL A 174 0.78 9.10 -10.31
N ALA A 175 0.58 10.42 -10.25
CA ALA A 175 0.40 11.12 -8.97
C ALA A 175 -0.88 10.67 -8.25
N THR A 176 -1.97 10.47 -9.01
CA THR A 176 -3.26 10.00 -8.48
C THR A 176 -3.13 8.69 -7.72
N VAL A 177 -2.54 7.65 -8.33
CA VAL A 177 -2.41 6.34 -7.68
C VAL A 177 -1.50 6.40 -6.44
N ASN A 178 -0.47 7.25 -6.44
CA ASN A 178 0.40 7.43 -5.27
C ASN A 178 -0.30 8.18 -4.12
N HIS A 179 -1.18 9.14 -4.43
CA HIS A 179 -2.06 9.73 -3.40
C HIS A 179 -3.00 8.69 -2.81
N MET A 180 -3.58 7.82 -3.65
CA MET A 180 -4.42 6.71 -3.21
C MET A 180 -3.64 5.70 -2.36
N TYR A 181 -2.39 5.39 -2.72
CA TYR A 181 -1.52 4.53 -1.92
C TYR A 181 -1.37 5.05 -0.49
N GLY A 182 -1.08 6.35 -0.33
CA GLY A 182 -0.98 6.99 0.98
C GLY A 182 -2.32 7.01 1.73
N CYS A 183 -3.41 7.37 1.05
CA CYS A 183 -4.74 7.44 1.66
C CYS A 183 -5.26 6.07 2.12
N GLY A 184 -5.17 5.06 1.25
CA GLY A 184 -5.53 3.68 1.58
C GLY A 184 -4.62 3.10 2.66
N GLY A 185 -3.32 3.43 2.65
CA GLY A 185 -2.36 3.01 3.68
C GLY A 185 -2.65 3.62 5.06
N ALA A 186 -3.32 4.77 5.11
CA ALA A 186 -3.86 5.35 6.33
C ALA A 186 -5.20 4.72 6.78
N GLY A 187 -5.70 3.71 6.06
CA GLY A 187 -6.98 3.05 6.33
C GLY A 187 -8.20 3.86 5.91
N ILE A 188 -8.03 4.86 5.04
CA ILE A 188 -9.09 5.80 4.67
C ILE A 188 -9.67 5.41 3.30
N PRO A 189 -11.01 5.24 3.17
CA PRO A 189 -11.64 4.90 1.89
C PRO A 189 -11.40 5.97 0.83
N CYS A 190 -10.77 5.57 -0.28
CA CYS A 190 -10.50 6.45 -1.41
C CYS A 190 -10.81 5.80 -2.76
N MET A 191 -11.02 6.66 -3.76
CA MET A 191 -11.21 6.22 -5.14
C MET A 191 -10.63 7.16 -6.17
N THR A 192 -10.64 6.70 -7.42
CA THR A 192 -10.42 7.53 -8.61
C THR A 192 -11.38 7.17 -9.74
N PHE A 193 -11.57 8.14 -10.64
CA PHE A 193 -12.15 7.96 -11.96
C PHE A 193 -11.06 8.19 -13.01
N THR A 194 -10.91 7.25 -13.92
CA THR A 194 -9.95 7.33 -15.03
C THR A 194 -10.49 6.62 -16.27
N SER A 195 -9.71 6.60 -17.35
CA SER A 195 -9.98 5.88 -18.59
C SER A 195 -8.73 5.12 -19.05
N SER A 196 -8.82 4.37 -20.15
CA SER A 196 -7.85 3.37 -20.60
C SER A 196 -6.37 3.82 -20.56
N PRO A 197 -5.99 5.01 -21.08
CA PRO A 197 -4.61 5.48 -21.00
C PRO A 197 -4.17 5.79 -19.56
N GLY A 198 -5.06 6.43 -18.80
CA GLY A 198 -4.80 6.79 -17.41
C GLY A 198 -4.68 5.56 -16.51
N PHE A 199 -5.55 4.56 -16.70
CA PHE A 199 -5.46 3.29 -15.99
C PHE A 199 -4.12 2.59 -16.25
N SER A 200 -3.63 2.63 -17.49
CA SER A 200 -2.31 2.08 -17.85
C SER A 200 -1.15 2.76 -17.10
N LEU A 201 -1.24 4.08 -16.88
CA LEU A 201 -0.25 4.83 -16.10
C LEU A 201 -0.30 4.50 -14.60
N MET A 202 -1.45 4.04 -14.08
CA MET A 202 -1.60 3.67 -12.67
C MET A 202 -1.08 2.27 -12.33
N LEU A 203 -0.78 1.42 -13.33
CA LEU A 203 -0.50 -0.01 -13.12
C LEU A 203 0.67 -0.30 -12.19
N GLU A 204 1.73 0.52 -12.21
CA GLU A 204 2.84 0.40 -11.26
C GLU A 204 2.33 0.57 -9.82
N GLY A 205 1.64 1.68 -9.55
CA GLY A 205 1.05 1.97 -8.25
C GLY A 205 0.02 0.93 -7.81
N ILE A 206 -0.83 0.44 -8.72
CA ILE A 206 -1.79 -0.64 -8.44
C ILE A 206 -1.05 -1.91 -8.01
N SER A 207 0.04 -2.29 -8.69
CA SER A 207 0.82 -3.47 -8.31
C SER A 207 1.48 -3.32 -6.94
N TYR A 208 1.92 -2.11 -6.58
CA TYR A 208 2.42 -1.81 -5.23
C TYR A 208 1.31 -1.87 -4.19
N MET A 209 0.11 -1.36 -4.46
CA MET A 209 -1.03 -1.46 -3.54
C MET A 209 -1.44 -2.92 -3.31
N ILE A 210 -1.42 -3.76 -4.35
CA ILE A 210 -1.68 -5.20 -4.23
C ILE A 210 -0.61 -5.85 -3.33
N GLY A 211 0.68 -5.58 -3.60
CA GLY A 211 1.78 -6.18 -2.84
C GLY A 211 1.86 -5.70 -1.38
N ALA A 212 1.41 -4.48 -1.11
CA ALA A 212 1.39 -3.88 0.23
C ALA A 212 0.05 -4.07 0.96
N GLU A 213 -0.90 -4.80 0.36
CA GLU A 213 -2.23 -5.03 0.90
C GLU A 213 -3.00 -3.73 1.24
N VAL A 214 -2.97 -2.77 0.32
CA VAL A 214 -3.56 -1.44 0.49
C VAL A 214 -4.93 -1.35 -0.21
N PRO A 215 -6.01 -0.97 0.50
CA PRO A 215 -7.35 -0.86 -0.06
C PRO A 215 -7.53 0.44 -0.88
N ALA A 216 -8.22 0.34 -2.01
CA ALA A 216 -8.77 1.47 -2.78
C ALA A 216 -9.66 0.99 -3.94
N VAL A 217 -10.51 1.88 -4.46
CA VAL A 217 -11.39 1.59 -5.59
C VAL A 217 -10.99 2.38 -6.83
N PHE A 218 -10.85 1.71 -7.97
CA PHE A 218 -10.50 2.30 -9.25
C PHE A 218 -11.64 2.15 -10.25
N VAL A 219 -12.16 3.26 -10.76
CA VAL A 219 -13.12 3.24 -11.87
C VAL A 219 -12.38 3.49 -13.18
N ASN A 220 -12.38 2.51 -14.07
CA ASN A 220 -11.89 2.67 -15.43
C ASN A 220 -13.09 2.75 -16.39
N VAL A 221 -13.37 3.95 -16.90
CA VAL A 221 -14.39 4.17 -17.93
C VAL A 221 -13.73 4.03 -19.30
N MET A 222 -13.87 2.85 -19.88
CA MET A 222 -13.14 2.39 -21.05
C MET A 222 -13.58 3.15 -22.31
N ARG A 223 -12.59 3.42 -23.17
CA ARG A 223 -12.79 4.06 -24.48
C ARG A 223 -11.92 3.38 -25.53
N GLY A 224 -12.13 3.75 -26.79
CA GLY A 224 -11.41 3.21 -27.95
C GLY A 224 -9.89 3.22 -27.76
N GLY A 225 -9.24 2.06 -27.88
CA GLY A 225 -7.78 1.89 -27.88
C GLY A 225 -7.23 1.29 -29.20
N PRO A 226 -5.96 0.84 -29.25
CA PRO A 226 -4.88 1.01 -28.27
C PRO A 226 -4.20 2.39 -28.37
N GLY A 227 -3.29 2.70 -27.44
CA GLY A 227 -2.57 3.98 -27.41
C GLY A 227 -3.47 5.13 -26.96
N LEU A 228 -3.43 6.28 -27.65
CA LEU A 228 -4.37 7.37 -27.38
C LEU A 228 -5.81 6.98 -27.76
N GLY A 229 -5.92 6.19 -28.85
CA GLY A 229 -7.15 5.65 -29.39
C GLY A 229 -8.17 6.71 -29.79
N ASN A 230 -9.46 6.46 -29.53
CA ASN A 230 -10.55 7.40 -29.79
C ASN A 230 -11.46 7.55 -28.55
N ILE A 231 -12.39 8.51 -28.59
CA ILE A 231 -13.30 8.80 -27.47
C ILE A 231 -14.58 7.95 -27.48
N GLY A 232 -14.76 7.11 -28.50
CA GLY A 232 -15.89 6.21 -28.61
C GLY A 232 -15.84 5.12 -27.54
N PRO A 233 -17.00 4.58 -27.14
CA PRO A 233 -17.07 3.52 -26.15
C PRO A 233 -16.45 2.23 -26.68
N GLU A 234 -15.66 1.57 -25.83
CA GLU A 234 -15.09 0.24 -26.09
C GLU A 234 -14.96 -0.52 -24.77
N GLN A 235 -14.89 -1.85 -24.83
CA GLN A 235 -14.72 -2.74 -23.67
C GLN A 235 -13.41 -3.56 -23.75
N ALA A 236 -12.36 -3.01 -24.35
CA ALA A 236 -11.11 -3.73 -24.65
C ALA A 236 -10.14 -3.87 -23.45
N ASP A 237 -10.22 -3.01 -22.44
CA ASP A 237 -9.34 -3.10 -21.25
C ASP A 237 -9.69 -4.27 -20.30
N ILE A 238 -10.71 -5.08 -20.59
CA ILE A 238 -11.12 -6.16 -19.67
C ILE A 238 -9.97 -7.12 -19.37
N LYS A 239 -9.10 -7.37 -20.37
CA LYS A 239 -7.87 -8.15 -20.20
C LYS A 239 -6.88 -7.44 -19.29
N LEU A 240 -6.70 -6.12 -19.46
CA LEU A 240 -5.79 -5.31 -18.65
C LEU A 240 -6.24 -5.28 -17.18
N MET A 241 -7.53 -5.05 -16.94
CA MET A 241 -8.10 -4.99 -15.59
C MET A 241 -8.12 -6.36 -14.90
N CYS A 242 -8.39 -7.45 -15.63
CA CYS A 242 -8.45 -8.78 -15.03
C CYS A 242 -7.09 -9.47 -14.87
N ARG A 243 -6.09 -9.12 -15.69
CA ARG A 243 -4.82 -9.89 -15.82
C ARG A 243 -3.56 -9.05 -16.00
N GLY A 244 -3.68 -7.74 -16.19
CA GLY A 244 -2.56 -6.85 -16.52
C GLY A 244 -2.30 -5.77 -15.48
N LEU A 245 -2.65 -6.00 -14.21
CA LEU A 245 -2.61 -5.06 -13.08
C LEU A 245 -1.17 -4.74 -12.60
N GLY A 246 -0.28 -4.41 -13.53
CA GLY A 246 1.14 -4.21 -13.29
C GLY A 246 1.95 -5.51 -13.26
N HIS A 247 3.20 -5.42 -12.83
CA HIS A 247 4.16 -6.52 -12.90
C HIS A 247 4.01 -7.52 -11.73
N GLY A 248 4.39 -8.78 -11.98
CA GLY A 248 4.37 -9.84 -10.96
C GLY A 248 3.06 -10.63 -10.94
N ASN A 249 2.83 -11.36 -9.84
CA ASN A 249 1.63 -12.19 -9.66
C ASN A 249 0.51 -11.37 -9.03
N THR A 250 -0.05 -10.44 -9.81
CA THR A 250 -1.08 -9.50 -9.34
C THR A 250 -2.49 -10.06 -9.51
N ARG A 251 -3.35 -9.79 -8.53
CA ARG A 251 -4.77 -10.14 -8.54
C ARG A 251 -5.57 -9.03 -7.86
N ALA A 252 -6.68 -8.66 -8.47
CA ALA A 252 -7.68 -7.77 -7.88
C ALA A 252 -9.07 -8.26 -8.26
N ILE A 253 -10.07 -7.84 -7.50
CA ILE A 253 -11.48 -8.04 -7.86
C ILE A 253 -11.82 -7.00 -8.92
N VAL A 254 -12.56 -7.43 -9.95
CA VAL A 254 -13.03 -6.58 -11.03
C VAL A 254 -14.53 -6.74 -11.17
N PHE A 255 -15.27 -5.65 -11.01
CA PHE A 255 -16.70 -5.57 -11.33
C PHE A 255 -16.89 -4.99 -12.72
N ALA A 256 -17.90 -5.47 -13.44
CA ALA A 256 -18.29 -4.98 -14.76
C ALA A 256 -19.82 -4.78 -14.78
N PRO A 257 -20.34 -3.67 -14.22
CA PRO A 257 -21.77 -3.39 -14.17
C PRO A 257 -22.37 -3.24 -15.57
N THR A 258 -23.64 -3.60 -15.72
CA THR A 258 -24.39 -3.48 -16.98
C THR A 258 -25.42 -2.34 -16.98
N THR A 259 -25.78 -1.85 -15.78
CA THR A 259 -26.76 -0.76 -15.61
C THR A 259 -26.29 0.26 -14.58
N PRO A 260 -26.85 1.49 -14.57
CA PRO A 260 -26.53 2.46 -13.53
C PRO A 260 -26.87 1.97 -12.11
N GLN A 261 -27.94 1.18 -11.95
CA GLN A 261 -28.30 0.61 -10.65
C GLN A 261 -27.22 -0.38 -10.18
N GLU A 262 -26.81 -1.32 -11.05
CA GLU A 262 -25.71 -2.24 -10.73
C GLU A 262 -24.39 -1.49 -10.49
N ALA A 263 -24.13 -0.39 -11.21
CA ALA A 263 -22.94 0.41 -11.02
C ALA A 263 -22.89 1.06 -9.63
N LEU A 264 -24.03 1.50 -9.09
CA LEU A 264 -24.16 1.98 -7.72
C LEU A 264 -23.91 0.84 -6.72
N ASP A 265 -24.66 -0.25 -6.85
CA ASP A 265 -24.64 -1.37 -5.90
C ASP A 265 -23.25 -2.03 -5.85
N LEU A 266 -22.64 -2.30 -7.01
CA LEU A 266 -21.31 -2.89 -7.09
C LEU A 266 -20.20 -1.92 -6.66
N THR A 267 -20.43 -0.60 -6.73
CA THR A 267 -19.47 0.34 -6.14
C THR A 267 -19.49 0.25 -4.62
N MET A 268 -20.67 0.08 -4.00
CA MET A 268 -20.76 -0.18 -2.57
C MET A 268 -20.07 -1.48 -2.18
N ASP A 269 -20.33 -2.56 -2.93
CA ASP A 269 -19.64 -3.84 -2.74
C ASP A 269 -18.12 -3.69 -2.92
N ALA A 270 -17.65 -2.87 -3.87
CA ALA A 270 -16.23 -2.64 -4.08
C ALA A 270 -15.53 -2.08 -2.85
N PHE A 271 -16.16 -1.16 -2.13
CA PHE A 271 -15.62 -0.62 -0.88
C PHE A 271 -15.63 -1.65 0.25
N GLU A 272 -16.69 -2.43 0.40
CA GLU A 272 -16.69 -3.53 1.38
C GLU A 272 -15.57 -4.54 1.08
N LEU A 273 -15.46 -4.97 -0.18
CA LEU A 273 -14.49 -6.00 -0.58
C LEU A 273 -13.04 -5.50 -0.56
N THR A 274 -12.77 -4.24 -0.90
CA THR A 274 -11.40 -3.71 -0.88
C THR A 274 -10.82 -3.68 0.52
N PHE A 275 -11.64 -3.30 1.52
CA PHE A 275 -11.23 -3.31 2.93
C PHE A 275 -11.20 -4.72 3.52
N ARG A 276 -12.18 -5.57 3.18
CA ARG A 276 -12.23 -6.96 3.65
C ARG A 276 -11.03 -7.78 3.18
N TYR A 277 -10.64 -7.65 1.92
CA TYR A 277 -9.53 -8.41 1.33
C TYR A 277 -8.21 -7.66 1.29
N ARG A 278 -8.17 -6.41 1.79
CA ARG A 278 -6.98 -5.54 1.79
C ARG A 278 -6.31 -5.51 0.42
N SER A 279 -7.10 -5.29 -0.62
CA SER A 279 -6.64 -5.35 -2.00
C SER A 279 -7.42 -4.34 -2.83
N PRO A 280 -6.78 -3.66 -3.81
CA PRO A 280 -7.50 -2.80 -4.74
C PRO A 280 -8.68 -3.51 -5.41
N VAL A 281 -9.77 -2.78 -5.63
CA VAL A 281 -10.92 -3.27 -6.41
C VAL A 281 -11.12 -2.37 -7.62
N MET A 282 -11.41 -2.99 -8.76
CA MET A 282 -11.58 -2.32 -10.03
C MET A 282 -13.06 -2.35 -10.44
N ILE A 283 -13.54 -1.27 -11.03
CA ILE A 283 -14.86 -1.18 -11.65
C ILE A 283 -14.66 -0.81 -13.11
N ALA A 284 -15.02 -1.74 -14.00
CA ALA A 284 -14.95 -1.60 -15.44
C ALA A 284 -16.26 -1.01 -15.96
N GLY A 285 -16.24 0.26 -16.37
CA GLY A 285 -17.32 0.89 -17.12
C GLY A 285 -16.87 1.15 -18.56
N ASP A 286 -17.77 1.64 -19.40
CA ASP A 286 -17.46 2.09 -20.76
C ASP A 286 -18.17 3.42 -21.04
N GLY A 287 -17.85 4.05 -22.17
CA GLY A 287 -18.47 5.31 -22.56
C GLY A 287 -20.00 5.25 -22.76
N TYR A 288 -20.63 4.08 -22.97
CA TYR A 288 -22.09 3.96 -23.08
C TYR A 288 -22.77 3.96 -21.73
N LEU A 289 -22.25 3.21 -20.77
CA LEU A 289 -22.78 3.20 -19.41
C LEU A 289 -22.40 4.49 -18.67
N GLY A 290 -21.19 4.99 -18.93
CA GLY A 290 -20.60 6.10 -18.20
C GLY A 290 -21.20 7.47 -18.49
N GLN A 291 -21.72 7.71 -19.71
CA GLN A 291 -22.20 9.02 -20.17
C GLN A 291 -23.68 9.01 -20.59
#